data_AF-W9VJW3-F1
#
_entry.id   AF-W9VJW3-F1
#
_cell.length_a   1.000
_cell.length_b   1.000
_cell.length_c   1.000
_cell.angle_alpha   90.00
_cell.angle_beta   90.00
_cell.angle_gamma   90.00
#
_symmetry.space_group_name_H-M   'P 1'
#
loop_
_entity.id
_entity.type
_entity.pdbx_description
1 polymer ?
#
loop_
_entity_poly.entity_id
_entity_poly.type
_entity_poly.pdbx_seq_one_letter_code
_entity_poly.pdbx_strand_id
1 'polypeptide(L)'
;MNGALNSQRHERLTFLAFCKLLQLVSSYTIPQYVIDYAPIIWLHSDDPYMPSDILSHVLHTAPRVGFEPITDAMPLRNLENLSLLNRYGRDGTDVYLTAVEDVSVFPDWVLGETPDATGSLRNSTACAVVVVDKKGEDADRQGQLVLDAFYFYFYSWNEGADILQVVPPLNKLFPDSKPGDHYGNHLGDWEHNMIRFENGNPTGIYFSHHAGGEACAWEDEACLSKQGARPVVFSARGSHANYPSEGSHVHDEALIDIADKGRRWDPVKRAYFYHYDQHSETFSAADPGGTDPTDWLAFNGNWGDKQYPDSDPRQETVPYFGLKKYNNGPNGPKFKHLVRQGLMPDVKEKANLMKTLVHWYMGMYGCCLKGINPWVVVVGLLVALAATIGLCVFTLRRVRPRLKAWVLEWKEKKKRRRRKRKTDESKDTAEVELRLLDPDRAEAEDDAEA
;
A
#
# COMPACT_ATOMS: atom_id res chain seq x y z
N MET A 1 -11.36 -59.94 41.45
CA MET A 1 -11.12 -58.50 41.71
C MET A 1 -10.58 -57.88 40.43
N ASN A 2 -11.41 -57.23 39.59
CA ASN A 2 -10.96 -56.51 38.38
C ASN A 2 -12.04 -55.56 37.85
N GLY A 3 -12.73 -54.82 38.74
CA GLY A 3 -13.86 -53.96 38.38
C GLY A 3 -13.70 -52.46 38.68
N ALA A 4 -12.67 -52.04 39.42
CA ALA A 4 -12.63 -50.69 39.99
C ALA A 4 -11.64 -49.71 39.33
N LEU A 5 -10.74 -50.17 38.45
CA LEU A 5 -9.73 -49.28 37.83
C LEU A 5 -10.16 -48.61 36.51
N ASN A 6 -11.35 -48.93 35.98
CA ASN A 6 -11.76 -48.44 34.65
C ASN A 6 -12.67 -47.20 34.68
N SER A 7 -13.35 -46.91 35.81
CA SER A 7 -14.29 -45.77 35.90
C SER A 7 -13.56 -44.42 35.92
N GLN A 8 -12.51 -44.28 36.73
CA GLN A 8 -11.75 -43.02 36.83
C GLN A 8 -10.99 -42.66 35.55
N ARG A 9 -10.58 -43.66 34.76
CA ARG A 9 -9.88 -43.43 33.49
C ARG A 9 -10.86 -42.99 32.41
N HIS A 10 -12.07 -43.55 32.40
CA HIS A 10 -13.14 -43.10 31.52
C HIS A 10 -13.59 -41.68 31.86
N GLU A 11 -13.83 -41.37 33.14
CA GLU A 11 -14.24 -40.02 33.57
C GLU A 11 -13.20 -38.94 33.22
N ARG A 12 -11.91 -39.22 33.39
CA ARG A 12 -10.83 -38.30 32.98
C ARG A 12 -10.73 -38.15 31.47
N LEU A 13 -10.89 -39.23 30.69
CA LEU A 13 -10.90 -39.16 29.22
C LEU A 13 -12.13 -38.41 28.69
N THR A 14 -13.31 -38.58 29.29
CA THR A 14 -14.50 -37.80 28.96
C THR A 14 -14.38 -36.34 29.38
N PHE A 15 -13.74 -36.03 30.51
CA PHE A 15 -13.52 -34.64 30.95
C PHE A 15 -12.47 -33.92 30.10
N LEU A 16 -11.38 -34.60 29.70
CA LEU A 16 -10.40 -34.08 28.74
C LEU A 16 -10.97 -33.95 27.33
N ALA A 17 -11.84 -34.88 26.91
CA ALA A 17 -12.57 -34.75 25.66
C ALA A 17 -13.58 -33.60 25.73
N PHE A 18 -14.27 -33.39 26.86
CA PHE A 18 -15.20 -32.29 27.07
C PHE A 18 -14.48 -30.93 27.17
N CYS A 19 -13.28 -30.85 27.74
CA CYS A 19 -12.44 -29.63 27.69
C CYS A 19 -11.84 -29.37 26.30
N LYS A 20 -11.53 -30.41 25.51
CA LYS A 20 -11.18 -30.27 24.08
C LYS A 20 -12.38 -29.97 23.20
N LEU A 21 -13.59 -30.37 23.60
CA LEU A 21 -14.86 -30.01 22.96
C LEU A 21 -15.35 -28.62 23.41
N LEU A 22 -14.99 -28.14 24.59
CA LEU A 22 -15.18 -26.73 25.00
C LEU A 22 -14.13 -25.79 24.40
N GLN A 23 -13.07 -26.33 23.77
CA GLN A 23 -12.29 -25.60 22.76
C GLN A 23 -13.00 -25.59 21.38
N LEU A 24 -14.32 -25.87 21.32
CA LEU A 24 -15.16 -25.27 20.30
C LEU A 24 -15.04 -23.75 20.42
N VAL A 25 -14.12 -23.21 19.63
CA VAL A 25 -14.01 -21.85 19.11
C VAL A 25 -14.66 -20.83 20.05
N SER A 26 -13.90 -20.28 21.00
CA SER A 26 -14.23 -18.93 21.47
C SER A 26 -14.23 -18.08 20.21
N SER A 27 -15.41 -17.67 19.73
CA SER A 27 -15.53 -16.68 18.67
C SER A 27 -14.73 -15.47 19.12
N TYR A 28 -13.88 -14.94 18.24
CA TYR A 28 -13.22 -13.68 18.53
C TYR A 28 -14.31 -12.63 18.65
N THR A 29 -14.34 -11.86 19.74
CA THR A 29 -15.30 -10.77 19.91
C THR A 29 -14.61 -9.46 19.55
N ILE A 30 -15.15 -8.74 18.57
CA ILE A 30 -14.65 -7.40 18.22
C ILE A 30 -14.79 -6.50 19.46
N PRO A 31 -13.71 -5.85 19.92
CA PRO A 31 -13.81 -4.93 21.05
C PRO A 31 -14.76 -3.77 20.75
N GLN A 32 -15.60 -3.41 21.73
CA GLN A 32 -16.64 -2.39 21.53
C GLN A 32 -16.09 -1.03 21.04
N TYR A 33 -14.87 -0.65 21.47
CA TYR A 33 -14.23 0.57 21.02
C TYR A 33 -14.01 0.62 19.50
N VAL A 34 -13.87 -0.53 18.82
CA VAL A 34 -13.78 -0.57 17.34
C VAL A 34 -15.08 -0.04 16.71
N ILE A 35 -16.23 -0.33 17.32
CA ILE A 35 -17.51 0.18 16.83
C ILE A 35 -17.72 1.63 17.26
N ASP A 36 -17.37 1.96 18.51
CA ASP A 36 -17.60 3.30 19.08
C ASP A 36 -16.77 4.39 18.39
N TYR A 37 -15.57 4.04 17.91
CA TYR A 37 -14.66 4.94 17.19
C TYR A 37 -14.68 4.74 15.67
N ALA A 38 -15.59 3.92 15.14
CA ALA A 38 -15.68 3.67 13.70
C ALA A 38 -15.89 4.97 12.90
N PRO A 39 -15.34 5.10 11.69
CA PRO A 39 -15.49 6.30 10.89
C PRO A 39 -16.95 6.57 10.49
N ILE A 40 -17.27 7.84 10.27
CA ILE A 40 -18.48 8.31 9.59
C ILE A 40 -18.04 8.87 8.24
N ILE A 41 -18.69 8.43 7.18
CA ILE A 41 -18.33 8.82 5.81
C ILE A 41 -19.34 9.82 5.29
N TRP A 42 -18.85 10.90 4.68
CA TRP A 42 -19.62 11.73 3.77
C TRP A 42 -19.30 11.32 2.35
N LEU A 43 -20.29 10.73 1.69
CA LEU A 43 -20.29 10.44 0.26
C LEU A 43 -20.54 11.74 -0.49
N HIS A 44 -19.85 11.92 -1.62
CA HIS A 44 -20.01 13.14 -2.41
C HIS A 44 -21.47 13.36 -2.85
N SER A 45 -21.91 14.62 -2.85
CA SER A 45 -23.31 15.01 -3.10
C SER A 45 -23.83 14.62 -4.49
N ASP A 46 -22.97 14.70 -5.50
CA ASP A 46 -23.26 14.37 -6.91
C ASP A 46 -22.70 13.01 -7.36
N ASP A 47 -22.30 12.15 -6.44
CA ASP A 47 -21.88 10.79 -6.79
C ASP A 47 -23.12 9.93 -7.09
N PRO A 48 -23.19 9.26 -8.26
CA PRO A 48 -24.24 8.27 -8.51
C PRO A 48 -23.86 6.86 -8.02
N TYR A 49 -22.59 6.59 -7.71
CA TYR A 49 -22.10 5.26 -7.34
C TYR A 49 -22.00 5.15 -5.81
N MET A 50 -23.00 4.51 -5.22
CA MET A 50 -23.14 4.37 -3.77
C MET A 50 -22.50 3.06 -3.26
N PRO A 51 -22.28 2.94 -1.94
CA PRO A 51 -21.82 1.70 -1.33
C PRO A 51 -22.67 0.51 -1.79
N SER A 52 -21.99 -0.55 -2.21
CA SER A 52 -22.60 -1.68 -2.93
C SER A 52 -22.52 -2.97 -2.12
N ASP A 53 -23.56 -3.79 -2.19
CA ASP A 53 -23.59 -5.08 -1.51
C ASP A 53 -22.55 -6.04 -2.11
N ILE A 54 -21.63 -6.53 -1.26
CA ILE A 54 -20.51 -7.40 -1.67
C ILE A 54 -21.02 -8.69 -2.33
N LEU A 55 -22.06 -9.31 -1.77
CA LEU A 55 -22.64 -10.53 -2.33
C LEU A 55 -23.35 -10.26 -3.65
N SER A 56 -24.19 -9.22 -3.71
CA SER A 56 -24.90 -8.83 -4.93
C SER A 56 -23.93 -8.60 -6.09
N HIS A 57 -22.80 -7.93 -5.85
CA HIS A 57 -21.76 -7.77 -6.87
C HIS A 57 -21.27 -9.12 -7.41
N VAL A 58 -20.89 -10.05 -6.52
CA VAL A 58 -20.45 -11.40 -6.92
C VAL A 58 -21.52 -12.12 -7.74
N LEU A 59 -22.80 -12.00 -7.36
CA LEU A 59 -23.92 -12.64 -8.08
C LEU A 59 -24.14 -12.12 -9.51
N HIS A 60 -23.70 -10.89 -9.82
CA HIS A 60 -23.79 -10.31 -11.17
C HIS A 60 -22.51 -10.49 -11.99
N THR A 61 -21.59 -11.34 -11.54
CA THR A 61 -20.33 -11.62 -12.22
C THR A 61 -20.20 -13.09 -12.63
N ALA A 62 -19.39 -13.33 -13.66
CA ALA A 62 -18.95 -14.65 -14.09
C ALA A 62 -17.41 -14.66 -14.15
N PRO A 63 -16.75 -15.66 -13.54
CA PRO A 63 -15.30 -15.67 -13.44
C PRO A 63 -14.64 -16.00 -14.78
N ARG A 64 -13.56 -15.27 -15.10
CA ARG A 64 -12.76 -15.43 -16.32
C ARG A 64 -11.26 -15.46 -16.02
N VAL A 65 -10.48 -16.24 -16.78
CA VAL A 65 -9.01 -16.12 -16.80
C VAL A 65 -8.65 -15.17 -17.93
N GLY A 66 -8.18 -13.98 -17.59
CA GLY A 66 -8.12 -12.87 -18.55
C GLY A 66 -9.50 -12.60 -19.14
N PHE A 67 -9.68 -12.84 -20.45
CA PHE A 67 -10.98 -12.68 -21.13
C PHE A 67 -11.74 -14.01 -21.32
N GLU A 68 -11.12 -15.14 -21.02
CA GLU A 68 -11.69 -16.46 -21.31
C GLU A 68 -12.58 -16.95 -20.16
N PRO A 69 -13.84 -17.38 -20.41
CA PRO A 69 -14.72 -17.93 -19.38
C PRO A 69 -14.14 -19.18 -18.70
N ILE A 70 -14.32 -19.29 -17.39
CA ILE A 70 -14.08 -20.55 -16.67
C ILE A 70 -15.36 -21.39 -16.73
N THR A 71 -15.48 -22.25 -17.73
CA THR A 71 -16.72 -23.00 -18.02
C THR A 71 -17.04 -24.11 -17.02
N ASP A 72 -16.04 -24.61 -16.28
CA ASP A 72 -16.19 -25.65 -15.26
C ASP A 72 -16.33 -25.09 -13.83
N ALA A 73 -16.34 -23.77 -13.66
CA ALA A 73 -16.57 -23.14 -12.37
C ALA A 73 -18.00 -23.39 -11.89
N MET A 74 -18.15 -23.69 -10.60
CA MET A 74 -19.46 -23.69 -9.97
C MET A 74 -20.04 -22.28 -9.96
N PRO A 75 -21.38 -22.11 -10.08
CA PRO A 75 -22.01 -20.81 -9.96
C PRO A 75 -21.65 -20.16 -8.61
N LEU A 76 -21.20 -18.91 -8.66
CA LEU A 76 -20.96 -18.09 -7.47
C LEU A 76 -22.32 -17.70 -6.90
N ARG A 77 -22.79 -18.41 -5.87
CA ARG A 77 -24.13 -18.19 -5.27
C ARG A 77 -24.08 -17.52 -3.90
N ASN A 78 -22.90 -17.43 -3.32
CA ASN A 78 -22.65 -16.90 -1.99
C ASN A 78 -21.18 -16.50 -1.86
N LEU A 79 -20.78 -16.02 -0.69
CA LEU A 79 -19.41 -15.64 -0.37
C LEU A 79 -18.58 -16.79 0.28
N GLU A 80 -19.07 -18.04 0.20
CA GLU A 80 -18.49 -19.21 0.88
C GLU A 80 -17.56 -20.04 -0.02
N ASN A 81 -17.47 -19.72 -1.31
CA ASN A 81 -16.75 -20.56 -2.29
C ASN A 81 -15.95 -19.80 -3.34
N LEU A 82 -15.73 -18.49 -3.15
CA LEU A 82 -14.99 -17.65 -4.09
C LEU A 82 -13.50 -18.03 -4.15
N SER A 83 -12.91 -18.51 -3.04
CA SER A 83 -11.51 -18.95 -2.98
C SER A 83 -11.24 -20.18 -3.85
N LEU A 84 -12.28 -20.97 -4.20
CA LEU A 84 -12.15 -22.08 -5.14
C LEU A 84 -11.66 -21.63 -6.51
N LEU A 85 -11.88 -20.35 -6.88
CA LEU A 85 -11.36 -19.78 -8.11
C LEU A 85 -9.83 -19.67 -8.13
N ASN A 86 -9.16 -19.77 -6.97
CA ASN A 86 -7.71 -19.71 -6.87
C ASN A 86 -7.02 -20.87 -7.62
N ARG A 87 -7.71 -21.99 -7.88
CA ARG A 87 -7.14 -23.09 -8.68
C ARG A 87 -6.92 -22.76 -10.16
N TYR A 88 -7.49 -21.66 -10.66
CA TYR A 88 -7.44 -21.28 -12.08
C TYR A 88 -6.40 -20.18 -12.35
N GLY A 89 -6.00 -20.05 -13.61
CA GLY A 89 -5.02 -19.05 -14.02
C GLY A 89 -3.68 -19.21 -13.30
N ARG A 90 -3.15 -18.11 -12.76
CA ARG A 90 -1.91 -18.07 -11.97
C ARG A 90 -2.24 -18.04 -10.48
N ASP A 91 -2.71 -19.15 -9.95
CA ASP A 91 -3.18 -19.28 -8.55
C ASP A 91 -4.26 -18.22 -8.21
N GLY A 92 -5.23 -18.03 -9.10
CA GLY A 92 -6.31 -17.05 -8.96
C GLY A 92 -5.95 -15.61 -9.31
N THR A 93 -4.67 -15.24 -9.32
CA THR A 93 -4.25 -13.84 -9.53
C THR A 93 -4.61 -13.26 -10.91
N ASP A 94 -4.86 -14.14 -11.88
CA ASP A 94 -5.29 -13.79 -13.25
C ASP A 94 -6.76 -14.13 -13.49
N VAL A 95 -7.54 -14.30 -12.42
CA VAL A 95 -8.99 -14.47 -12.46
C VAL A 95 -9.67 -13.12 -12.23
N TYR A 96 -10.70 -12.84 -13.02
CA TYR A 96 -11.47 -11.59 -13.02
C TYR A 96 -12.95 -11.93 -12.80
N LEU A 97 -13.58 -11.28 -11.83
CA LEU A 97 -15.03 -11.31 -11.63
C LEU A 97 -15.67 -10.39 -12.68
N THR A 98 -15.84 -10.92 -13.89
CA THR A 98 -16.31 -10.13 -15.04
C THR A 98 -17.82 -9.97 -14.99
N ALA A 99 -18.33 -8.77 -15.24
CA ALA A 99 -19.79 -8.56 -15.27
C ALA A 99 -20.48 -9.47 -16.29
N VAL A 100 -21.63 -10.02 -15.91
CA VAL A 100 -22.49 -10.81 -16.81
C VAL A 100 -23.29 -9.89 -17.75
N GLU A 101 -23.72 -8.75 -17.22
CA GLU A 101 -24.52 -7.75 -17.92
C GLU A 101 -23.63 -6.64 -18.48
N ASP A 102 -24.17 -5.86 -19.44
CA ASP A 102 -23.49 -4.68 -19.95
C ASP A 102 -23.51 -3.57 -18.89
N VAL A 103 -22.38 -3.31 -18.27
CA VAL A 103 -22.25 -2.29 -17.21
C VAL A 103 -22.19 -0.87 -17.75
N SER A 104 -22.05 -0.68 -19.07
CA SER A 104 -22.06 0.66 -19.69
C SER A 104 -23.43 1.34 -19.65
N VAL A 105 -24.49 0.57 -19.38
CA VAL A 105 -25.84 1.11 -19.13
C VAL A 105 -26.14 1.36 -17.65
N PHE A 106 -25.16 1.14 -16.77
CA PHE A 106 -25.24 1.34 -15.32
C PHE A 106 -26.49 0.71 -14.66
N PRO A 107 -26.61 -0.63 -14.67
CA PRO A 107 -27.71 -1.30 -14.00
C PRO A 107 -27.70 -1.04 -12.48
N ASP A 108 -28.86 -1.16 -11.82
CA ASP A 108 -29.05 -0.75 -10.42
C ASP A 108 -27.99 -1.30 -9.45
N TRP A 109 -27.52 -2.54 -9.64
CA TRP A 109 -26.51 -3.16 -8.77
C TRP A 109 -25.12 -2.51 -8.86
N VAL A 110 -24.85 -1.81 -9.96
CA VAL A 110 -23.62 -1.03 -10.19
C VAL A 110 -23.69 0.31 -9.45
N LEU A 111 -24.90 0.89 -9.33
CA LEU A 111 -25.14 2.16 -8.64
C LEU A 111 -25.17 2.03 -7.11
N GLY A 112 -25.33 0.82 -6.57
CA GLY A 112 -25.32 0.57 -5.13
C GLY A 112 -26.57 1.05 -4.39
N GLU A 113 -26.52 1.10 -3.05
CA GLU A 113 -27.63 1.55 -2.21
C GLU A 113 -27.34 2.92 -1.61
N THR A 114 -28.24 3.88 -1.83
CA THR A 114 -28.16 5.18 -1.16
C THR A 114 -28.47 5.04 0.33
N PRO A 115 -27.58 5.48 1.24
CA PRO A 115 -27.87 5.48 2.68
C PRO A 115 -29.10 6.32 3.03
N ASP A 116 -29.88 5.86 4.02
CA ASP A 116 -31.02 6.63 4.51
C ASP A 116 -30.58 7.84 5.35
N ALA A 117 -31.54 8.66 5.82
CA ALA A 117 -31.25 9.87 6.59
C ALA A 117 -30.45 9.63 7.88
N THR A 118 -30.39 8.39 8.38
CA THR A 118 -29.58 8.02 9.54
C THR A 118 -28.18 7.54 9.16
N GLY A 119 -27.89 7.48 7.86
CA GLY A 119 -26.67 6.93 7.28
C GLY A 119 -26.65 5.40 7.23
N SER A 120 -27.80 4.73 7.26
CA SER A 120 -27.87 3.25 7.22
C SER A 120 -28.16 2.74 5.82
N LEU A 121 -27.51 1.63 5.44
CA LEU A 121 -27.94 0.79 4.32
C LEU A 121 -28.94 -0.25 4.84
N ARG A 122 -30.06 -0.46 4.14
CA ARG A 122 -31.13 -1.36 4.59
C ARG A 122 -30.96 -2.76 4.05
N ASN A 123 -30.53 -2.87 2.79
CA ASN A 123 -30.48 -4.13 2.06
C ASN A 123 -29.05 -4.57 1.76
N SER A 124 -28.11 -3.63 1.68
CA SER A 124 -26.72 -3.87 1.28
C SER A 124 -25.77 -3.95 2.46
N THR A 125 -24.93 -4.98 2.48
CA THR A 125 -23.74 -5.08 3.33
C THR A 125 -22.52 -4.70 2.49
N ALA A 126 -22.17 -3.40 2.52
CA ALA A 126 -21.09 -2.82 1.74
C ALA A 126 -19.79 -2.60 2.55
N CYS A 127 -19.78 -3.01 3.83
CA CYS A 127 -18.64 -2.84 4.73
C CYS A 127 -18.15 -4.18 5.28
N ALA A 128 -16.83 -4.33 5.37
CA ALA A 128 -16.18 -5.41 6.11
C ALA A 128 -15.19 -4.80 7.11
N VAL A 129 -15.37 -5.13 8.39
CA VAL A 129 -14.47 -4.73 9.48
C VAL A 129 -13.52 -5.89 9.77
N VAL A 130 -12.22 -5.65 9.65
CA VAL A 130 -11.17 -6.63 9.94
C VAL A 130 -10.29 -6.09 11.06
N VAL A 131 -10.18 -6.81 12.16
CA VAL A 131 -9.25 -6.47 13.25
C VAL A 131 -8.03 -7.38 13.25
N VAL A 132 -6.89 -6.79 13.60
CA VAL A 132 -5.60 -7.47 13.68
C VAL A 132 -4.97 -7.17 15.03
N ASP A 133 -4.86 -8.18 15.89
CA ASP A 133 -4.07 -8.10 17.11
C ASP A 133 -2.57 -8.10 16.75
N LYS A 134 -1.82 -7.11 17.22
CA LYS A 134 -0.35 -7.16 17.16
C LYS A 134 0.17 -7.99 18.33
N LYS A 135 0.76 -9.15 18.06
CA LYS A 135 1.41 -10.00 19.08
C LYS A 135 2.85 -10.29 18.66
N GLY A 136 3.83 -10.00 19.53
CA GLY A 136 5.27 -10.32 19.35
C GLY A 136 6.13 -9.18 18.77
N GLU A 137 7.40 -9.08 19.23
CA GLU A 137 8.46 -8.04 19.02
C GLU A 137 8.05 -6.55 19.05
N ASP A 138 6.98 -6.15 18.36
CA ASP A 138 6.34 -4.83 18.49
C ASP A 138 5.62 -4.65 19.84
N ALA A 139 5.27 -5.77 20.48
CA ALA A 139 4.70 -5.84 21.83
C ALA A 139 5.76 -6.02 22.94
N ASP A 140 7.06 -5.86 22.65
CA ASP A 140 8.16 -6.05 23.62
C ASP A 140 8.16 -4.99 24.75
N ARG A 141 7.20 -4.06 24.74
CA ARG A 141 6.71 -3.41 25.96
C ARG A 141 5.68 -4.32 26.62
N GLN A 142 6.16 -5.24 27.46
CA GLN A 142 5.32 -6.17 28.24
C GLN A 142 4.06 -5.47 28.79
N GLY A 143 2.91 -5.76 28.16
CA GLY A 143 1.60 -5.28 28.60
C GLY A 143 0.86 -4.32 27.65
N GLN A 144 1.45 -3.85 26.56
CA GLN A 144 0.77 -2.95 25.61
C GLN A 144 -0.01 -3.76 24.55
N LEU A 145 -1.34 -3.64 24.56
CA LEU A 145 -2.22 -4.25 23.55
C LEU A 145 -2.37 -3.28 22.37
N VAL A 146 -1.84 -3.65 21.21
CA VAL A 146 -2.02 -2.88 19.97
C VAL A 146 -2.95 -3.63 19.03
N LEU A 147 -3.97 -2.94 18.52
CA LEU A 147 -4.94 -3.49 17.59
C LEU A 147 -5.10 -2.52 16.40
N ASP A 148 -5.01 -3.04 15.19
CA ASP A 148 -5.37 -2.31 13.98
C ASP A 148 -6.78 -2.75 13.54
N ALA A 149 -7.70 -1.80 13.40
CA ALA A 149 -9.03 -2.04 12.84
C ALA A 149 -9.14 -1.44 11.45
N PHE A 150 -9.37 -2.26 10.45
CA PHE A 150 -9.61 -1.87 9.07
C PHE A 150 -11.11 -1.85 8.80
N TYR A 151 -11.58 -0.78 8.19
CA TYR A 151 -12.97 -0.60 7.74
C TYR A 151 -12.94 -0.54 6.22
N PHE A 152 -13.22 -1.66 5.57
CA PHE A 152 -13.26 -1.76 4.12
C PHE A 152 -14.65 -1.36 3.60
N TYR A 153 -14.67 -0.61 2.51
CA TYR A 153 -15.87 -0.13 1.83
C TYR A 153 -15.86 -0.64 0.40
N PHE A 154 -16.98 -1.19 -0.02
CA PHE A 154 -17.13 -1.77 -1.35
C PHE A 154 -18.05 -0.93 -2.22
N TYR A 155 -17.63 -0.67 -3.45
CA TYR A 155 -18.43 -0.06 -4.50
C TYR A 155 -18.39 -0.97 -5.73
N SER A 156 -19.51 -1.14 -6.42
CA SER A 156 -19.55 -1.99 -7.63
C SER A 156 -18.88 -1.33 -8.83
N TRP A 157 -18.66 -0.02 -8.79
CA TRP A 157 -18.06 0.75 -9.87
C TRP A 157 -17.15 1.81 -9.29
N ASN A 158 -16.01 2.03 -9.93
CA ASN A 158 -15.18 3.22 -9.75
C ASN A 158 -15.24 4.03 -11.04
N GLU A 159 -15.73 5.26 -10.97
CA GLU A 159 -15.57 6.25 -12.04
C GLU A 159 -14.26 7.00 -11.82
N GLY A 160 -13.32 6.80 -12.74
CA GLY A 160 -12.00 7.41 -12.62
C GLY A 160 -12.02 8.93 -12.85
N ALA A 161 -10.86 9.56 -12.67
CA ALA A 161 -10.74 11.01 -12.78
C ALA A 161 -11.23 11.51 -14.15
N ASP A 162 -12.01 12.59 -14.13
CA ASP A 162 -12.30 13.34 -15.36
C ASP A 162 -10.99 13.94 -15.87
N ILE A 163 -10.68 13.72 -17.15
CA ILE A 163 -9.45 14.20 -17.78
C ILE A 163 -9.28 15.73 -17.75
N LEU A 164 -10.35 16.49 -17.45
CA LEU A 164 -10.31 17.92 -17.20
C LEU A 164 -10.03 18.29 -15.74
N GLN A 165 -10.20 17.38 -14.80
CA GLN A 165 -9.86 17.53 -13.38
C GLN A 165 -8.36 17.31 -13.15
N VAL A 166 -7.55 18.15 -13.81
CA VAL A 166 -6.10 18.09 -13.77
C VAL A 166 -5.55 19.46 -13.37
N VAL A 167 -4.52 19.48 -12.53
CA VAL A 167 -3.86 20.70 -12.11
C VAL A 167 -3.32 21.49 -13.32
N PRO A 168 -3.50 22.83 -13.37
CA PRO A 168 -2.85 23.66 -14.39
C PRO A 168 -1.31 23.61 -14.26
N PRO A 169 -0.56 23.58 -15.38
CA PRO A 169 -1.00 23.72 -16.77
C PRO A 169 -1.26 22.39 -17.47
N LEU A 170 -1.21 21.26 -16.77
CA LEU A 170 -1.31 19.93 -17.37
C LEU A 170 -2.70 19.67 -17.98
N ASN A 171 -3.73 20.34 -17.47
CA ASN A 171 -5.05 20.39 -18.12
C ASN A 171 -5.01 20.86 -19.59
N LYS A 172 -3.98 21.60 -20.01
CA LYS A 172 -3.81 22.03 -21.42
C LYS A 172 -3.24 20.95 -22.34
N LEU A 173 -2.77 19.83 -21.79
CA LEU A 173 -2.27 18.70 -22.58
C LEU A 173 -3.40 17.89 -23.22
N PHE A 174 -4.65 18.19 -22.87
CA PHE A 174 -5.84 17.49 -23.32
C PHE A 174 -6.83 18.46 -24.01
N PRO A 175 -6.43 19.16 -25.09
CA PRO A 175 -7.25 20.20 -25.71
C PRO A 175 -8.53 19.66 -26.37
N ASP A 176 -8.54 18.39 -26.76
CA ASP A 176 -9.66 17.73 -27.44
C ASP A 176 -10.58 16.96 -26.47
N SER A 177 -10.22 16.89 -25.19
CA SER A 177 -10.98 16.19 -24.17
C SER A 177 -12.24 16.94 -23.74
N LYS A 178 -13.27 16.21 -23.34
CA LYS A 178 -14.56 16.78 -22.94
C LYS A 178 -14.86 16.47 -21.47
N PRO A 179 -15.63 17.32 -20.76
CA PRO A 179 -16.13 16.98 -19.44
C PRO A 179 -16.89 15.65 -19.49
N GLY A 180 -16.66 14.79 -18.52
CA GLY A 180 -17.21 13.43 -18.47
C GLY A 180 -16.37 12.36 -19.17
N ASP A 181 -15.21 12.71 -19.74
CA ASP A 181 -14.23 11.73 -20.22
C ASP A 181 -13.41 11.20 -19.03
N HIS A 182 -13.99 10.22 -18.32
CA HIS A 182 -13.39 9.59 -17.14
C HIS A 182 -12.34 8.54 -17.52
N TYR A 183 -11.17 8.59 -16.88
CA TYR A 183 -10.07 7.66 -17.07
C TYR A 183 -9.72 6.94 -15.77
N GLY A 184 -9.46 5.64 -15.89
CA GLY A 184 -9.20 4.75 -14.77
C GLY A 184 -10.44 4.02 -14.27
N ASN A 185 -11.53 3.99 -15.05
CA ASN A 185 -12.76 3.32 -14.67
C ASN A 185 -12.52 1.82 -14.45
N HIS A 186 -13.13 1.23 -13.44
CA HIS A 186 -13.13 -0.21 -13.29
C HIS A 186 -14.37 -0.69 -12.56
N LEU A 187 -14.77 -1.92 -12.90
CA LEU A 187 -15.76 -2.65 -12.14
C LEU A 187 -15.15 -3.08 -10.81
N GLY A 188 -15.95 -2.93 -9.75
CA GLY A 188 -15.60 -3.21 -8.35
C GLY A 188 -14.53 -2.27 -7.80
N ASP A 189 -14.66 -1.94 -6.53
CA ASP A 189 -13.73 -1.03 -5.86
C ASP A 189 -13.65 -1.28 -4.36
N TRP A 190 -12.44 -1.17 -3.81
CA TRP A 190 -12.14 -1.41 -2.40
C TRP A 190 -11.34 -0.24 -1.82
N GLU A 191 -12.04 0.61 -1.09
CA GLU A 191 -11.48 1.68 -0.27
C GLU A 191 -11.50 1.29 1.20
N HIS A 192 -10.70 1.94 2.05
CA HIS A 192 -10.66 1.65 3.47
C HIS A 192 -10.05 2.75 4.35
N ASN A 193 -10.51 2.77 5.59
CA ASN A 193 -9.75 3.39 6.68
C ASN A 193 -9.09 2.32 7.55
N MET A 194 -8.00 2.69 8.23
CA MET A 194 -7.46 1.89 9.33
C MET A 194 -7.29 2.77 10.56
N ILE A 195 -7.83 2.34 11.70
CA ILE A 195 -7.61 3.01 13.00
C ILE A 195 -6.73 2.10 13.86
N ARG A 196 -5.66 2.66 14.40
CA ARG A 196 -4.82 1.96 15.38
C ARG A 196 -5.27 2.29 16.79
N PHE A 197 -5.35 1.27 17.63
CA PHE A 197 -5.65 1.37 19.04
C PHE A 197 -4.48 0.88 19.88
N GLU A 198 -4.20 1.60 20.97
CA GLU A 198 -3.29 1.18 22.02
C GLU A 198 -4.06 1.12 23.34
N ASN A 199 -4.15 -0.09 23.91
CA ASN A 199 -4.94 -0.36 25.12
C ASN A 199 -6.39 0.12 25.01
N GLY A 200 -6.98 0.02 23.82
CA GLY A 200 -8.35 0.45 23.52
C GLY A 200 -8.52 1.93 23.21
N ASN A 201 -7.47 2.74 23.28
CA ASN A 201 -7.51 4.15 22.90
C ASN A 201 -7.00 4.34 21.46
N PRO A 202 -7.72 5.04 20.58
CA PRO A 202 -7.26 5.29 19.23
C PRO A 202 -6.04 6.24 19.22
N THR A 203 -5.03 5.93 18.41
CA THR A 203 -3.80 6.73 18.30
C THR A 203 -3.65 7.43 16.95
N GLY A 204 -4.33 6.94 15.93
CA GLY A 204 -4.45 7.62 14.64
C GLY A 204 -5.26 6.82 13.64
N ILE A 205 -5.47 7.44 12.48
CA ILE A 205 -6.28 6.91 11.39
C ILE A 205 -5.55 7.09 10.06
N TYR A 206 -5.66 6.07 9.20
CA TYR A 206 -5.25 6.07 7.81
C TYR A 206 -6.46 6.24 6.90
N PHE A 207 -6.30 7.01 5.82
CA PHE A 207 -7.27 7.23 4.76
C PHE A 207 -6.68 6.68 3.46
N SER A 208 -7.33 5.68 2.85
CA SER A 208 -6.90 5.18 1.54
C SER A 208 -7.27 6.17 0.45
N HIS A 209 -6.36 6.36 -0.50
CA HIS A 209 -6.70 6.97 -1.78
C HIS A 209 -5.78 6.38 -2.86
N HIS A 210 -6.40 5.75 -3.85
CA HIS A 210 -5.72 5.07 -4.96
C HIS A 210 -4.69 4.04 -4.48
N ALA A 211 -3.45 4.09 -4.99
CA ALA A 211 -2.36 3.17 -4.61
C ALA A 211 -1.76 3.44 -3.23
N GLY A 212 -2.17 4.52 -2.55
CA GLY A 212 -1.60 4.99 -1.30
C GLY A 212 -2.65 5.53 -0.35
N GLY A 213 -2.30 6.62 0.30
CA GLY A 213 -3.13 7.23 1.33
C GLY A 213 -2.38 8.28 2.13
N GLU A 214 -3.05 8.77 3.16
CA GLU A 214 -2.47 9.64 4.17
C GLU A 214 -2.93 9.21 5.57
N ALA A 215 -2.25 9.70 6.60
CA ALA A 215 -2.56 9.35 7.98
C ALA A 215 -2.56 10.59 8.87
N CYS A 216 -3.55 10.66 9.76
CA CYS A 216 -3.65 11.67 10.80
C CYS A 216 -3.40 11.03 12.17
N ALA A 217 -2.65 11.74 13.02
CA ALA A 217 -2.62 11.42 14.45
C ALA A 217 -4.01 11.71 15.05
N TRP A 218 -4.44 10.91 16.03
CA TRP A 218 -5.80 11.02 16.56
C TRP A 218 -6.09 12.37 17.19
N GLU A 219 -5.11 12.94 17.90
CA GLU A 219 -5.21 14.23 18.59
C GLU A 219 -4.92 15.44 17.68
N ASP A 220 -4.53 15.21 16.42
CA ASP A 220 -4.27 16.31 15.48
C ASP A 220 -5.60 16.82 14.89
N GLU A 221 -6.19 17.82 15.53
CA GLU A 221 -7.44 18.44 15.08
C GLU A 221 -7.30 19.23 13.76
N ALA A 222 -6.08 19.60 13.35
CA ALA A 222 -5.85 20.24 12.07
C ALA A 222 -5.97 19.23 10.92
N CYS A 223 -5.59 17.98 11.18
CA CYS A 223 -5.71 16.87 10.23
C CYS A 223 -7.05 16.14 10.37
N LEU A 224 -7.52 15.84 11.59
CA LEU A 224 -8.61 14.92 11.84
C LEU A 224 -9.83 15.57 12.49
N SER A 225 -10.88 15.76 11.69
CA SER A 225 -12.20 16.16 12.19
C SER A 225 -12.99 14.97 12.74
N LYS A 226 -13.81 15.22 13.77
CA LYS A 226 -14.60 14.19 14.49
C LYS A 226 -16.03 14.65 14.74
N GLN A 227 -16.97 13.71 14.80
CA GLN A 227 -18.34 13.90 15.26
C GLN A 227 -18.55 13.09 16.54
N GLY A 228 -18.53 13.78 17.68
CA GLY A 228 -18.36 13.10 18.96
C GLY A 228 -17.00 12.39 18.98
N ALA A 229 -16.99 11.10 19.27
CA ALA A 229 -15.78 10.28 19.27
C ALA A 229 -15.36 9.78 17.88
N ARG A 230 -16.25 9.85 16.88
CA ARG A 230 -16.08 9.16 15.59
C ARG A 230 -15.38 10.06 14.57
N PRO A 231 -14.33 9.60 13.89
CA PRO A 231 -13.65 10.38 12.87
C PRO A 231 -14.55 10.58 11.65
N VAL A 232 -14.42 11.72 10.99
CA VAL A 232 -15.15 12.04 9.77
C VAL A 232 -14.23 11.82 8.58
N VAL A 233 -14.78 11.15 7.57
CA VAL A 233 -14.12 10.80 6.31
C VAL A 233 -14.94 11.40 5.17
N PHE A 234 -14.28 11.96 4.17
CA PHE A 234 -14.91 12.46 2.95
C PHE A 234 -14.51 11.56 1.79
N SER A 235 -15.49 10.90 1.17
CA SER A 235 -15.27 10.05 0.01
C SER A 235 -15.44 10.88 -1.25
N ALA A 236 -14.41 10.86 -2.11
CA ALA A 236 -14.40 11.61 -3.35
C ALA A 236 -15.37 11.04 -4.39
N ARG A 237 -15.85 11.92 -5.28
CA ARG A 237 -16.79 11.56 -6.34
C ARG A 237 -16.17 10.56 -7.31
N GLY A 238 -16.78 9.40 -7.47
CA GLY A 238 -16.45 8.39 -8.47
C GLY A 238 -15.25 7.52 -8.14
N SER A 239 -14.14 8.10 -7.67
CA SER A 239 -12.95 7.36 -7.23
C SER A 239 -13.10 6.74 -5.85
N HIS A 240 -14.07 7.23 -5.07
CA HIS A 240 -14.34 6.89 -3.67
C HIS A 240 -13.18 7.10 -2.70
N ALA A 241 -12.04 7.61 -3.16
CA ALA A 241 -10.86 7.93 -2.36
C ALA A 241 -11.24 8.67 -1.07
N ASN A 242 -10.65 8.26 0.04
CA ASN A 242 -10.98 8.76 1.36
C ASN A 242 -10.03 9.89 1.76
N TYR A 243 -10.61 10.99 2.21
CA TYR A 243 -9.87 12.17 2.63
C TYR A 243 -10.30 12.65 4.03
N PRO A 244 -9.38 13.27 4.79
CA PRO A 244 -9.67 13.86 6.10
C PRO A 244 -10.46 15.18 6.02
N SER A 245 -10.52 15.81 4.84
CA SER A 245 -11.18 17.10 4.62
C SER A 245 -11.95 17.15 3.29
N GLU A 246 -12.91 18.06 3.22
CA GLU A 246 -13.60 18.40 1.97
C GLU A 246 -12.71 19.25 1.04
N GLY A 247 -13.07 19.30 -0.23
CA GLY A 247 -12.42 20.11 -1.24
C GLY A 247 -11.72 19.28 -2.31
N SER A 248 -10.75 19.91 -2.96
CA SER A 248 -9.97 19.33 -4.04
C SER A 248 -8.66 18.73 -3.52
N HIS A 249 -8.42 17.47 -3.86
CA HIS A 249 -7.26 16.70 -3.42
C HIS A 249 -6.45 16.25 -4.61
N VAL A 250 -5.17 16.61 -4.64
CA VAL A 250 -4.29 16.23 -5.76
C VAL A 250 -3.72 14.83 -5.51
N HIS A 251 -3.93 13.93 -6.46
CA HIS A 251 -3.33 12.59 -6.48
C HIS A 251 -2.61 12.34 -7.81
N ASP A 252 -1.76 11.30 -7.84
CA ASP A 252 -0.92 10.95 -9.00
C ASP A 252 -0.29 12.20 -9.65
N GLU A 253 0.20 13.08 -8.76
CA GLU A 253 0.90 14.34 -9.01
C GLU A 253 0.09 15.44 -9.72
N ALA A 254 -1.04 15.11 -10.35
CA ALA A 254 -1.73 16.04 -11.22
C ALA A 254 -3.25 15.85 -11.31
N LEU A 255 -3.78 14.67 -10.99
CA LEU A 255 -5.21 14.41 -11.01
C LEU A 255 -5.84 14.99 -9.75
N ILE A 256 -7.11 15.40 -9.85
CA ILE A 256 -7.82 16.04 -8.75
C ILE A 256 -9.05 15.20 -8.44
N ASP A 257 -9.10 14.73 -7.20
CA ASP A 257 -10.32 14.22 -6.59
C ASP A 257 -11.08 15.35 -5.90
N ILE A 258 -12.40 15.26 -5.89
CA ILE A 258 -13.27 16.23 -5.23
C ILE A 258 -14.13 15.49 -4.22
N ALA A 259 -13.99 15.86 -2.96
CA ALA A 259 -14.76 15.30 -1.86
C ALA A 259 -15.57 16.42 -1.18
N ASP A 260 -16.82 16.13 -0.81
CA ASP A 260 -17.68 17.11 -0.15
C ASP A 260 -18.54 16.47 0.95
N LYS A 261 -19.30 17.32 1.64
CA LYS A 261 -20.21 16.92 2.71
C LYS A 261 -21.61 16.58 2.16
N GLY A 262 -21.69 15.64 1.23
CA GLY A 262 -22.93 15.19 0.63
C GLY A 262 -23.77 14.30 1.55
N ARG A 263 -23.84 13.00 1.27
CA ARG A 263 -24.68 12.04 2.00
C ARG A 263 -23.90 11.37 3.13
N ARG A 264 -24.47 11.34 4.32
CA ARG A 264 -23.88 10.62 5.46
C ARG A 264 -24.05 9.11 5.27
N TRP A 265 -23.00 8.35 5.54
CA TRP A 265 -23.01 6.89 5.69
C TRP A 265 -22.31 6.47 6.98
N ASP A 266 -22.91 5.49 7.67
CA ASP A 266 -22.39 4.84 8.86
C ASP A 266 -22.09 3.35 8.54
N PRO A 267 -20.83 3.01 8.19
CA PRO A 267 -20.51 1.70 7.64
C PRO A 267 -20.77 0.54 8.60
N VAL A 268 -20.56 0.75 9.91
CA VAL A 268 -20.60 -0.33 10.91
C VAL A 268 -22.02 -0.68 11.37
N LYS A 269 -23.05 0.05 10.93
CA LYS A 269 -24.45 -0.32 11.18
C LYS A 269 -24.85 -1.62 10.48
N ARG A 270 -24.19 -1.93 9.36
CA ARG A 270 -24.37 -3.17 8.60
C ARG A 270 -23.05 -3.54 7.94
N ALA A 271 -22.25 -4.31 8.66
CA ALA A 271 -20.95 -4.77 8.21
C ALA A 271 -20.76 -6.26 8.53
N TYR A 272 -19.86 -6.90 7.79
CA TYR A 272 -19.26 -8.16 8.21
C TYR A 272 -18.11 -7.90 9.20
N PHE A 273 -17.90 -8.79 10.15
CA PHE A 273 -16.90 -8.65 11.20
C PHE A 273 -15.94 -9.83 11.21
N TYR A 274 -14.64 -9.53 11.15
CA TYR A 274 -13.59 -10.53 11.05
C TYR A 274 -12.42 -10.23 11.97
N HIS A 275 -11.79 -11.29 12.45
CA HIS A 275 -10.45 -11.25 13.02
C HIS A 275 -9.47 -11.92 12.04
N TYR A 276 -8.34 -11.26 11.80
CA TYR A 276 -7.25 -11.78 10.98
C TYR A 276 -6.06 -12.16 11.87
N ASP A 277 -5.69 -13.43 11.85
CA ASP A 277 -4.53 -13.94 12.56
C ASP A 277 -3.27 -13.80 11.69
N GLN A 278 -2.36 -12.92 12.12
CA GLN A 278 -1.15 -12.60 11.37
C GLN A 278 -0.11 -13.73 11.29
N HIS A 279 -0.19 -14.77 12.13
CA HIS A 279 0.78 -15.88 12.12
C HIS A 279 0.37 -16.98 11.16
N SER A 280 -0.92 -17.28 11.12
CA SER A 280 -1.51 -18.27 10.22
C SER A 280 -1.95 -17.66 8.89
N GLU A 281 -2.02 -16.33 8.80
CA GLU A 281 -2.52 -15.58 7.65
C GLU A 281 -3.97 -15.96 7.29
N THR A 282 -4.81 -16.17 8.31
CA THR A 282 -6.19 -16.63 8.14
C THR A 282 -7.22 -15.65 8.70
N PHE A 283 -8.37 -15.59 8.04
CA PHE A 283 -9.55 -14.85 8.50
C PHE A 283 -10.49 -15.78 9.26
N SER A 284 -11.07 -15.24 10.32
CA SER A 284 -12.11 -15.88 11.13
C SER A 284 -13.28 -14.91 11.32
N ALA A 285 -14.51 -15.41 11.26
CA ALA A 285 -15.69 -14.62 11.61
C ALA A 285 -15.60 -14.21 13.08
N ALA A 286 -16.04 -12.99 13.38
CA ALA A 286 -15.98 -12.41 14.72
C ALA A 286 -17.34 -11.86 15.14
N ASP A 287 -17.63 -11.89 16.44
CA ASP A 287 -18.85 -11.28 16.98
C ASP A 287 -18.78 -9.74 16.83
N PRO A 288 -19.87 -9.07 16.46
CA PRO A 288 -21.26 -9.52 16.55
C PRO A 288 -21.76 -10.39 15.38
N GLY A 289 -20.99 -10.55 14.30
CA GLY A 289 -21.37 -11.36 13.14
C GLY A 289 -21.31 -12.86 13.43
N GLY A 290 -20.19 -13.33 13.98
CA GLY A 290 -19.94 -14.69 14.51
C GLY A 290 -19.96 -15.82 13.47
N THR A 291 -20.71 -15.65 12.37
CA THR A 291 -20.95 -16.62 11.30
C THR A 291 -20.83 -15.99 9.92
N ASP A 292 -20.17 -14.84 9.82
CA ASP A 292 -19.96 -14.17 8.54
C ASP A 292 -19.08 -15.03 7.61
N PRO A 293 -19.40 -15.12 6.31
CA PRO A 293 -18.65 -15.95 5.37
C PRO A 293 -17.22 -15.41 5.26
N THR A 294 -16.21 -16.27 5.42
CA THR A 294 -14.79 -15.87 5.39
C THR A 294 -14.11 -16.19 4.06
N ASP A 295 -14.63 -17.14 3.28
CA ASP A 295 -13.96 -17.70 2.11
C ASP A 295 -13.64 -16.64 1.03
N TRP A 296 -14.55 -15.68 0.81
CA TRP A 296 -14.32 -14.59 -0.16
C TRP A 296 -13.09 -13.74 0.12
N LEU A 297 -12.68 -13.58 1.39
CA LEU A 297 -11.46 -12.86 1.76
C LEU A 297 -10.20 -13.58 1.27
N ALA A 298 -10.28 -14.90 1.04
CA ALA A 298 -9.20 -15.72 0.52
C ALA A 298 -9.10 -15.71 -1.01
N PHE A 299 -10.01 -15.07 -1.76
CA PHE A 299 -9.90 -14.96 -3.21
C PHE A 299 -8.68 -14.13 -3.65
N ASN A 300 -7.86 -14.68 -4.55
CA ASN A 300 -6.60 -14.07 -5.03
C ASN A 300 -6.78 -13.11 -6.20
N GLY A 301 -7.91 -13.18 -6.89
CA GLY A 301 -8.11 -12.48 -8.16
C GLY A 301 -8.63 -11.06 -8.01
N ASN A 302 -9.24 -10.60 -9.10
CA ASN A 302 -9.66 -9.22 -9.32
C ASN A 302 -11.18 -9.13 -9.20
N TRP A 303 -11.65 -8.21 -8.37
CA TRP A 303 -13.05 -7.88 -8.15
C TRP A 303 -13.55 -6.96 -9.26
N GLY A 304 -13.58 -7.49 -10.49
CA GLY A 304 -14.06 -6.76 -11.65
C GLY A 304 -13.48 -7.28 -12.97
N ASP A 305 -13.80 -6.57 -14.05
CA ASP A 305 -13.39 -6.91 -15.41
C ASP A 305 -11.87 -6.86 -15.61
N LYS A 306 -11.40 -7.58 -16.63
CA LYS A 306 -10.05 -7.43 -17.17
C LYS A 306 -9.95 -6.12 -17.98
N GLN A 307 -8.90 -5.34 -17.76
CA GLN A 307 -8.53 -4.18 -18.58
C GLN A 307 -8.49 -4.58 -20.06
N TYR A 308 -9.21 -3.83 -20.90
CA TYR A 308 -9.19 -4.03 -22.35
C TYR A 308 -7.80 -3.80 -22.97
N PRO A 309 -7.45 -4.55 -24.02
CA PRO A 309 -6.25 -4.28 -24.81
C PRO A 309 -6.39 -2.94 -25.55
N ASP A 310 -5.27 -2.29 -25.88
CA ASP A 310 -5.23 -1.00 -26.59
C ASP A 310 -5.86 -1.04 -27.99
N SER A 311 -6.02 -2.24 -28.55
CA SER A 311 -6.70 -2.48 -29.82
C SER A 311 -8.22 -2.50 -29.71
N ASP A 312 -8.79 -2.63 -28.50
CA ASP A 312 -10.24 -2.64 -28.28
C ASP A 312 -10.80 -1.23 -28.52
N PRO A 313 -11.86 -1.06 -29.34
CA PRO A 313 -12.41 0.26 -29.66
C PRO A 313 -12.98 1.00 -28.44
N ARG A 314 -13.26 0.31 -27.32
CA ARG A 314 -13.71 0.93 -26.07
C ARG A 314 -12.55 1.45 -25.23
N GLN A 315 -11.32 1.01 -25.51
CA GLN A 315 -10.15 1.35 -24.73
C GLN A 315 -9.45 2.57 -25.30
N GLU A 316 -9.57 3.69 -24.61
CA GLU A 316 -8.77 4.88 -24.89
C GLU A 316 -7.54 4.91 -23.97
N THR A 317 -6.44 5.45 -24.49
CA THR A 317 -5.21 5.65 -23.71
C THR A 317 -4.68 7.04 -23.96
N VAL A 318 -4.40 7.77 -22.88
CA VAL A 318 -3.78 9.09 -22.96
C VAL A 318 -2.33 8.94 -23.45
N PRO A 319 -1.94 9.46 -24.64
CA PRO A 319 -0.68 9.14 -25.32
C PRO A 319 0.63 9.47 -24.57
N TYR A 320 0.57 10.29 -23.52
CA TYR A 320 1.76 10.76 -22.77
C TYR A 320 1.86 10.21 -21.35
N PHE A 321 0.71 9.94 -20.73
CA PHE A 321 0.64 9.46 -19.34
C PHE A 321 0.32 7.97 -19.25
N GLY A 322 -0.11 7.36 -20.37
CA GLY A 322 -0.50 5.95 -20.40
C GLY A 322 -1.78 5.66 -19.61
N LEU A 323 -2.51 6.70 -19.19
CA LEU A 323 -3.77 6.57 -18.46
C LEU A 323 -4.79 5.86 -19.34
N LYS A 324 -5.32 4.75 -18.82
CA LYS A 324 -6.26 3.87 -19.49
C LYS A 324 -7.68 4.31 -19.16
N LYS A 325 -8.59 4.25 -20.13
CA LYS A 325 -10.02 4.50 -19.90
C LYS A 325 -10.63 3.49 -18.93
N TYR A 326 -10.42 2.20 -19.21
CA TYR A 326 -10.79 1.10 -18.32
C TYR A 326 -9.54 0.39 -17.77
N ASN A 327 -9.56 0.07 -16.49
CA ASN A 327 -8.53 -0.67 -15.77
C ASN A 327 -9.06 -2.05 -15.33
N ASN A 328 -8.18 -2.90 -14.80
CA ASN A 328 -8.62 -4.12 -14.14
C ASN A 328 -9.38 -3.76 -12.86
N GLY A 329 -10.37 -4.57 -12.48
CA GLY A 329 -10.90 -4.53 -11.12
C GLY A 329 -9.79 -4.75 -10.07
N PRO A 330 -9.92 -4.21 -8.85
CA PRO A 330 -8.89 -4.32 -7.83
C PRO A 330 -8.88 -5.70 -7.18
N ASN A 331 -7.80 -6.00 -6.44
CA ASN A 331 -7.77 -7.16 -5.56
C ASN A 331 -8.46 -6.87 -4.21
N GLY A 332 -8.79 -7.94 -3.48
CA GLY A 332 -9.58 -7.84 -2.25
C GLY A 332 -8.82 -7.38 -0.99
N PRO A 333 -9.52 -7.27 0.16
CA PRO A 333 -8.99 -6.72 1.41
C PRO A 333 -7.67 -7.30 1.91
N LYS A 334 -7.41 -8.60 1.71
CA LYS A 334 -6.17 -9.25 2.18
C LYS A 334 -4.89 -8.66 1.57
N PHE A 335 -5.01 -7.99 0.41
CA PHE A 335 -3.89 -7.37 -0.28
C PHE A 335 -3.61 -5.94 0.17
N LYS A 336 -4.40 -5.38 1.11
CA LYS A 336 -4.33 -3.99 1.56
C LYS A 336 -3.36 -3.78 2.75
N HIS A 337 -2.34 -4.62 2.85
CA HIS A 337 -1.30 -4.59 3.90
C HIS A 337 -1.87 -4.60 5.32
N LEU A 338 -2.50 -5.71 5.72
CA LEU A 338 -3.15 -5.83 7.04
C LEU A 338 -2.18 -5.82 8.23
N VAL A 339 -0.92 -6.18 8.00
CA VAL A 339 0.13 -6.19 9.03
C VAL A 339 1.12 -5.06 8.76
N ARG A 340 0.86 -3.89 9.38
CA ARG A 340 1.69 -2.67 9.27
C ARG A 340 2.48 -2.37 10.54
N GLN A 341 3.67 -1.79 10.41
CA GLN A 341 4.46 -1.26 11.52
C GLN A 341 3.88 0.08 12.04
N GLY A 342 3.34 0.91 11.15
CA GLY A 342 2.66 2.17 11.47
C GLY A 342 1.23 2.25 10.92
N LEU A 343 0.69 3.47 10.85
CA LEU A 343 -0.59 3.74 10.18
C LEU A 343 -0.48 3.54 8.66
N MET A 344 0.65 3.96 8.09
CA MET A 344 0.95 3.84 6.65
C MET A 344 1.41 2.42 6.30
N PRO A 345 1.17 1.95 5.05
CA PRO A 345 1.79 0.72 4.55
C PRO A 345 3.32 0.79 4.60
N ASP A 346 3.97 -0.33 4.94
CA ASP A 346 5.43 -0.38 5.12
C ASP A 346 6.20 -0.37 3.79
N VAL A 347 5.52 -0.70 2.68
CA VAL A 347 6.10 -0.69 1.34
C VAL A 347 6.06 0.74 0.79
N LYS A 348 7.23 1.34 0.58
CA LYS A 348 7.33 2.63 -0.11
C LYS A 348 7.00 2.46 -1.60
N GLU A 349 6.19 3.37 -2.13
CA GLU A 349 5.94 3.44 -3.57
C GLU A 349 7.27 3.55 -4.33
N LYS A 350 7.42 2.79 -5.42
CA LYS A 350 8.65 2.84 -6.23
C LYS A 350 8.73 4.22 -6.88
N ALA A 351 9.87 4.89 -6.72
CA ALA A 351 10.12 6.16 -7.39
C ALA A 351 9.97 6.02 -8.91
N ASN A 352 8.96 6.68 -9.47
CA ASN A 352 8.77 6.81 -10.90
C ASN A 352 9.36 8.15 -11.34
N LEU A 353 10.34 8.10 -12.25
CA LEU A 353 11.03 9.29 -12.75
C LEU A 353 10.03 10.33 -13.30
N MET A 354 8.97 9.89 -13.98
CA MET A 354 7.94 10.79 -14.49
C MET A 354 7.19 11.49 -13.35
N LYS A 355 6.75 10.72 -12.33
CA LYS A 355 6.12 11.27 -11.13
C LYS A 355 7.03 12.30 -10.44
N THR A 356 8.32 11.98 -10.26
CA THR A 356 9.30 12.91 -9.68
C THR A 356 9.46 14.19 -10.52
N LEU A 357 9.49 14.09 -11.85
CA LEU A 357 9.60 15.26 -12.73
C LEU A 357 8.33 16.12 -12.68
N VAL A 358 7.15 15.52 -12.69
CA VAL A 358 5.87 16.23 -12.55
C VAL A 358 5.81 16.93 -11.20
N HIS A 359 6.12 16.23 -10.11
CA HIS A 359 6.16 16.82 -8.77
C HIS A 359 7.10 18.03 -8.68
N TRP A 360 8.32 17.92 -9.23
CA TRP A 360 9.27 19.03 -9.28
C TRP A 360 8.74 20.21 -10.11
N TYR A 361 8.18 19.93 -11.29
CA TYR A 361 7.59 20.95 -12.15
C TYR A 361 6.45 21.68 -11.45
N MET A 362 5.53 20.94 -10.81
CA MET A 362 4.39 21.49 -10.09
C MET A 362 4.83 22.33 -8.89
N GLY A 363 5.85 21.90 -8.13
CA GLY A 363 6.41 22.70 -7.03
C GLY A 363 7.00 24.04 -7.48
N MET A 364 7.60 24.08 -8.68
CA MET A 364 8.14 25.31 -9.28
C MET A 364 7.08 26.13 -10.02
N TYR A 365 5.94 25.53 -10.38
CA TYR A 365 4.94 26.16 -11.23
C TYR A 365 4.35 27.41 -10.59
N GLY A 366 3.89 27.32 -9.34
CA GLY A 366 3.26 28.43 -8.63
C GLY A 366 4.15 29.66 -8.46
N CYS A 367 5.44 29.48 -8.17
CA CYS A 367 6.36 30.59 -7.90
C CYS A 367 7.03 31.16 -9.15
N CYS A 368 7.31 30.31 -10.13
CA CYS A 368 8.43 30.56 -11.03
C CYS A 368 8.15 30.18 -12.48
N LEU A 369 7.16 29.32 -12.74
CA LEU A 369 6.83 28.86 -14.11
C LEU A 369 5.41 29.27 -14.56
N LYS A 370 4.59 29.84 -13.67
CA LYS A 370 3.24 30.30 -14.00
C LYS A 370 3.30 31.35 -15.13
N GLY A 371 2.61 31.05 -16.23
CA GLY A 371 2.59 31.91 -17.43
C GLY A 371 3.75 31.68 -18.41
N ILE A 372 4.74 30.86 -18.06
CA ILE A 372 5.83 30.48 -18.98
C ILE A 372 5.37 29.29 -19.82
N ASN A 373 5.62 29.32 -21.14
CA ASN A 373 5.32 28.19 -22.02
C ASN A 373 6.15 26.96 -21.58
N PRO A 374 5.53 25.79 -21.33
CA PRO A 374 6.24 24.58 -20.88
C PRO A 374 7.46 24.22 -21.75
N TRP A 375 7.39 24.45 -23.07
CA TRP A 375 8.51 24.16 -23.98
C TRP A 375 9.74 25.02 -23.71
N VAL A 376 9.59 26.25 -23.21
CA VAL A 376 10.72 27.11 -22.83
C VAL A 376 11.46 26.50 -21.64
N VAL A 377 10.74 25.92 -20.69
CA VAL A 377 11.31 25.23 -19.53
C VAL A 377 12.07 23.98 -19.97
N VAL A 378 11.45 23.16 -20.84
CA VAL A 378 12.06 21.93 -21.37
C VAL A 378 13.34 22.24 -22.15
N VAL A 379 13.28 23.20 -23.08
CA VAL A 379 14.46 23.61 -23.87
C VAL A 379 15.54 24.20 -22.96
N GLY A 380 15.17 25.03 -21.99
CA GLY A 380 16.11 25.58 -21.00
C GLY A 380 16.84 24.50 -20.19
N LEU A 381 16.10 23.48 -19.72
CA LEU A 381 16.67 22.35 -19.00
C LEU A 381 17.60 21.51 -19.89
N LEU A 382 17.25 21.27 -21.15
CA LEU A 382 18.10 20.55 -22.10
C LEU A 382 19.40 21.32 -22.38
N VAL A 383 19.33 22.64 -22.54
CA VAL A 383 20.52 23.50 -22.72
C VAL A 383 21.39 23.50 -21.46
N ALA A 384 20.80 23.60 -20.27
CA ALA A 384 21.53 23.54 -19.01
C ALA A 384 22.20 22.16 -18.81
N LEU A 385 21.51 21.08 -19.15
CA LEU A 385 22.06 19.72 -19.11
C LEU A 385 23.23 19.56 -20.10
N ALA A 386 23.08 20.06 -21.32
CA ALA A 386 24.16 20.05 -22.31
C ALA A 386 25.38 20.86 -21.83
N ALA A 387 25.15 22.02 -21.22
CA ALA A 387 26.21 22.88 -20.68
C ALA A 387 26.94 22.21 -19.49
N THR A 388 26.21 21.58 -18.58
CA THR A 388 26.81 20.85 -17.43
C THR A 388 27.59 19.62 -17.89
N ILE A 389 27.07 18.83 -18.83
CA ILE A 389 27.82 17.73 -19.46
C ILE A 389 29.10 18.27 -20.12
N GLY A 390 28.99 19.37 -20.88
CA GLY A 390 30.14 20.03 -21.50
C GLY A 390 31.19 20.46 -20.47
N LEU A 391 30.78 21.06 -19.35
CA LEU A 391 31.66 21.48 -18.25
C LEU A 391 32.31 20.27 -17.56
N CYS A 392 31.56 19.20 -17.31
CA CYS A 392 32.06 17.95 -16.73
C CYS A 392 33.09 17.29 -17.66
N VAL A 393 32.81 17.21 -18.96
CA VAL A 393 33.76 16.68 -19.95
C VAL A 393 35.00 17.56 -20.03
N PHE A 394 34.86 18.88 -20.01
CA PHE A 394 35.98 19.82 -20.04
C PHE A 394 36.85 19.71 -18.78
N THR A 395 36.23 19.68 -17.59
CA THR A 395 36.95 19.52 -16.32
C THR A 395 37.62 18.15 -16.24
N LEU A 396 36.94 17.07 -16.60
CA LEU A 396 37.55 15.74 -16.69
C LEU A 396 38.72 15.72 -17.69
N ARG A 397 38.58 16.32 -18.88
CA ARG A 397 39.68 16.42 -19.85
C ARG A 397 40.87 17.23 -19.31
N ARG A 398 40.62 18.26 -18.51
CA ARG A 398 41.67 19.13 -17.93
C ARG A 398 42.33 18.52 -16.70
N VAL A 399 41.59 17.77 -15.89
CA VAL A 399 42.07 17.19 -14.62
C VAL A 399 42.65 15.78 -14.81
N ARG A 400 42.15 14.98 -15.77
CA ARG A 400 42.64 13.62 -16.03
C ARG A 400 44.15 13.52 -16.31
N PRO A 401 44.81 14.45 -17.03
CA PRO A 401 46.27 14.43 -17.19
C PRO A 401 47.00 14.67 -15.87
N ARG A 402 46.51 15.60 -15.05
CA ARG A 402 47.08 15.94 -13.73
C ARG A 402 46.88 14.82 -12.71
N LEU A 403 45.70 14.20 -12.69
CA LEU A 403 45.42 13.00 -11.89
C LEU A 403 46.31 11.83 -12.30
N LYS A 404 46.49 11.57 -13.60
CA LYS A 404 47.40 10.52 -14.09
C LYS A 404 48.85 10.77 -13.66
N ALA A 405 49.34 12.01 -13.80
CA ALA A 405 50.68 12.39 -13.38
C ALA A 405 50.87 12.21 -11.87
N TRP A 406 49.91 12.68 -11.06
CA TRP A 406 49.92 12.52 -9.62
C TRP A 406 49.90 11.04 -9.18
N VAL A 407 49.07 10.20 -9.81
CA VAL A 407 49.02 8.75 -9.52
C VAL A 407 50.35 8.06 -9.88
N LEU A 408 50.98 8.44 -10.99
CA LEU A 408 52.30 7.93 -11.37
C LEU A 408 53.37 8.33 -10.36
N GLU A 409 53.39 9.60 -9.95
CA GLU A 409 54.33 10.11 -8.96
C GLU A 409 54.14 9.43 -7.59
N TRP A 410 52.89 9.20 -7.19
CA TRP A 410 52.56 8.48 -5.97
C TRP A 410 53.02 7.01 -6.03
N LYS A 411 52.82 6.31 -7.16
CA LYS A 411 53.33 4.95 -7.37
C LYS A 411 54.85 4.89 -7.31
N GLU A 412 55.55 5.87 -7.88
CA GLU A 412 57.01 5.98 -7.81
C GLU A 412 57.50 6.24 -6.38
N LYS A 413 56.88 7.16 -5.63
CA LYS A 413 57.19 7.39 -4.21
C LYS A 413 56.98 6.11 -3.37
N LYS A 414 55.91 5.36 -3.63
CA LYS A 414 55.63 4.07 -2.97
C LYS A 414 56.68 3.00 -3.30
N LYS A 415 57.13 2.92 -4.56
CA LYS A 415 58.24 2.04 -4.98
C LYS A 415 59.55 2.42 -4.29
N ARG A 416 59.89 3.71 -4.22
CA ARG A 416 61.09 4.21 -3.52
C ARG A 416 61.07 3.86 -2.04
N ARG A 417 59.93 4.06 -1.35
CA ARG A 417 59.75 3.66 0.07
C ARG A 417 59.94 2.16 0.29
N ARG A 418 59.40 1.32 -0.61
CA ARG A 418 59.60 -0.14 -0.55
C ARG A 418 61.06 -0.56 -0.77
N ARG A 419 61.77 0.09 -1.71
CA ARG A 419 63.21 -0.15 -1.93
C ARG A 419 64.02 0.24 -0.70
N LYS A 420 63.78 1.43 -0.13
CA LYS A 420 64.49 1.89 1.07
C LYS A 420 64.27 0.94 2.26
N ARG A 421 63.03 0.54 2.52
CA ARG A 421 62.71 -0.42 3.59
C ARG A 421 63.43 -1.77 3.40
N LYS A 422 63.54 -2.25 2.16
CA LYS A 422 64.27 -3.50 1.87
C LYS A 422 65.79 -3.34 2.07
N THR A 423 66.34 -2.16 1.80
CA THR A 423 67.76 -1.85 2.06
C THR A 423 68.02 -1.75 3.56
N ASP A 424 67.18 -1.05 4.31
CA ASP A 424 67.29 -0.93 5.77
C ASP A 424 67.17 -2.31 6.44
N GLU A 425 66.20 -3.12 6.04
CA GLU A 425 66.01 -4.50 6.54
C GLU A 425 67.21 -5.41 6.22
N SER A 426 67.82 -5.27 5.03
CA SER A 426 69.06 -6.00 4.70
C SER A 426 70.26 -5.57 5.54
N LYS A 427 70.31 -4.29 5.91
CA LYS A 427 71.39 -3.72 6.71
C LYS A 427 71.26 -4.15 8.17
N ASP A 428 70.04 -4.15 8.72
CA ASP A 428 69.74 -4.66 10.05
C ASP A 428 70.07 -6.15 10.16
N THR A 429 69.72 -6.98 9.16
CA THR A 429 70.12 -8.41 9.18
C THR A 429 71.63 -8.59 9.12
N ALA A 430 72.34 -7.80 8.32
CA ALA A 430 73.81 -7.88 8.26
C ALA A 430 74.46 -7.44 9.58
N GLU A 431 73.89 -6.45 10.26
CA GLU A 431 74.36 -5.94 11.54
C GLU A 431 74.08 -6.91 12.70
N VAL A 432 72.93 -7.60 12.67
CA VAL A 432 72.59 -8.69 13.61
C VAL A 432 73.47 -9.92 13.38
N GLU A 433 73.74 -10.29 12.13
CA GLU A 433 74.63 -11.41 11.78
C GLU A 433 76.08 -11.12 12.19
N LEU A 434 76.53 -9.86 12.09
CA LEU A 434 77.84 -9.43 12.59
C LEU A 434 77.94 -9.48 14.13
N ARG A 435 76.86 -9.12 14.85
CA ARG A 435 76.80 -9.17 16.33
C ARG A 435 76.69 -10.60 16.89
N LEU A 436 76.21 -11.56 16.11
CA LEU A 436 76.16 -12.98 16.50
C LEU A 436 77.50 -13.71 16.34
N LEU A 437 78.43 -13.17 15.55
CA LEU A 437 79.75 -13.76 15.29
C LEU A 437 80.84 -13.27 16.26
N ASP A 438 80.58 -12.26 17.07
CA ASP A 438 81.52 -11.71 18.07
C ASP A 438 80.80 -11.23 19.36
N PRO A 439 80.37 -12.16 20.24
CA PRO A 439 79.57 -11.83 21.42
C PRO A 439 80.35 -11.17 22.58
N ASP A 440 81.68 -11.08 22.52
CA ASP A 440 82.53 -10.64 23.64
C ASP A 440 82.94 -9.14 23.60
N ARG A 441 82.31 -8.32 22.73
CA ARG A 441 82.66 -6.89 22.58
C ARG A 441 81.67 -5.90 23.24
N ALA A 442 80.59 -6.37 23.87
CA ALA A 442 79.46 -5.50 24.24
C ALA A 442 79.37 -5.07 25.73
N GLU A 443 80.47 -5.07 26.50
CA GLU A 443 80.51 -4.53 27.88
C GLU A 443 81.59 -3.45 28.10
N ALA A 444 81.77 -2.50 27.16
CA ALA A 444 82.79 -1.47 27.35
C ALA A 444 82.45 -0.02 26.95
N GLU A 445 81.24 0.32 26.48
CA GLU A 445 80.99 1.69 25.96
C GLU A 445 79.59 2.23 26.31
N ASP A 446 79.16 2.21 27.58
CA ASP A 446 77.99 2.99 28.02
C ASP A 446 78.25 3.80 29.31
N ASP A 447 79.52 4.09 29.59
CA ASP A 447 79.97 5.06 30.61
C ASP A 447 80.93 6.09 29.96
N ALA A 448 80.42 6.98 29.10
CA ALA A 448 81.10 8.22 28.74
C ALA A 448 80.15 9.25 28.11
N GLU A 449 80.33 10.51 28.51
CA GLU A 449 79.77 11.74 27.93
C GLU A 449 78.37 12.18 28.39
N ALA A 450 78.34 12.64 29.65
CA ALA A 450 77.95 14.03 29.92
C ALA A 450 79.16 14.97 29.75
#